data_AF-A0A6J6GMQ4-F1
#
_entry.id   AF-A0A6J6GMQ4-F1
#
_cell.length_a   1.000
_cell.length_b   1.000
_cell.length_c   1.000
_cell.angle_alpha   90.00
_cell.angle_beta   90.00
_cell.angle_gamma   90.00
#
_symmetry.space_group_name_H-M   'P 1'
#
loop_
_entity.id
_entity.type
_entity.pdbx_description
1 polymer ?
#
loop_
_entity_poly.entity_id
_entity_poly.type
_entity_poly.pdbx_seq_one_letter_code
_entity_poly.pdbx_strand_id
1 'polypeptide(L)'
;MAFTLLPLSFIALFAWSTAGSTSGNTSDPIRAAIWIWLGSHLVPFKLALTSAFSTGALTFLPIGALIFPWLAVRSGFRRASDFLNNPRGARSFIVLWYTAIATLAAVLAQSENIKPNIVLTPIFILVISLSATIDYQASFFARFRLITYSFLTLFGLTMIVIAISLILHFQIVKSLAVVIQPGIMGGLLFTLLQLLYLPNIALAGISYLFGTGFSLGLGTHISPTNIDVSSLPAIPILGALPTSEHPLLLLSLIAALLIVLLNQLAIFRSFDSFKVRQNQIIASVIPPILLLIPISYFASGKLLTHDMSPVGIAWWYLSAVFMGVQLITVVIGLYIPKLIKVAKAHKSEL
;
A
#
# COMPACT_ATOMS: atom_id res chain seq x y z
N MET A 1 4.31 0.83 21.43
CA MET A 1 5.77 0.70 21.25
C MET A 1 6.28 -0.62 21.80
N ALA A 2 6.19 -0.89 23.11
CA ALA A 2 6.67 -2.15 23.69
C ALA A 2 6.12 -3.41 23.00
N PHE A 3 4.81 -3.44 22.71
CA PHE A 3 4.14 -4.57 22.04
C PHE A 3 4.59 -4.85 20.59
N THR A 4 5.32 -3.94 19.93
CA THR A 4 5.79 -4.16 18.55
C THR A 4 7.30 -4.19 18.45
N LEU A 5 8.01 -3.32 19.19
CA LEU A 5 9.46 -3.25 19.16
C LEU A 5 10.13 -4.39 19.94
N LEU A 6 9.57 -4.82 21.09
CA LEU A 6 10.18 -5.90 21.88
C LEU A 6 10.14 -7.26 21.17
N PRO A 7 9.01 -7.70 20.57
CA PRO A 7 9.02 -8.92 19.77
C PRO A 7 10.01 -8.85 18.61
N LEU A 8 10.10 -7.70 17.92
CA LEU A 8 11.08 -7.50 16.85
C LEU A 8 12.53 -7.56 17.37
N SER A 9 12.78 -7.03 18.57
CA SER A 9 14.10 -7.09 19.22
C SER A 9 14.50 -8.53 19.54
N PHE A 10 13.56 -9.33 20.05
CA PHE A 10 13.79 -10.75 20.32
C PHE A 10 14.03 -11.53 19.02
N ILE A 11 13.21 -11.30 17.99
CA ILE A 11 13.36 -11.93 16.67
C ILE A 11 14.72 -11.57 16.06
N ALA A 12 15.12 -10.31 16.11
CA ALA A 12 16.40 -9.84 15.57
C ALA A 12 17.60 -10.45 16.30
N LEU A 13 17.56 -10.48 17.65
CA LEU A 13 18.58 -11.13 18.48
C LEU A 13 18.70 -12.62 18.15
N PHE A 14 17.58 -13.32 18.05
CA PHE A 14 17.59 -14.75 17.75
C PHE A 14 18.11 -15.01 16.34
N ALA A 15 17.60 -14.31 15.33
CA ALA A 15 18.05 -14.44 13.94
C ALA A 15 19.56 -14.18 13.81
N TRP A 16 20.06 -13.13 14.46
CA TRP A 16 21.50 -12.81 14.49
C TRP A 16 22.32 -13.91 15.16
N SER A 17 21.86 -14.42 16.31
CA SER A 17 22.56 -15.50 17.02
C SER A 17 22.66 -16.79 16.18
N THR A 18 21.62 -17.09 15.39
CA THR A 18 21.59 -18.27 14.51
C THR A 18 22.35 -18.08 13.19
N ALA A 19 22.61 -16.84 12.77
CA ALA A 19 23.31 -16.54 11.52
C ALA A 19 24.84 -16.72 11.60
N GLY A 20 25.38 -17.11 12.76
CA GLY A 20 26.79 -17.45 12.92
C GLY A 20 27.74 -16.26 12.77
N SER A 21 27.31 -15.05 13.15
CA SER A 21 28.16 -13.86 13.06
C SER A 21 29.38 -13.99 13.97
N THR A 22 30.56 -14.06 13.38
CA THR A 22 31.86 -14.18 14.08
C THR A 22 32.42 -12.84 14.54
N SER A 23 31.80 -11.72 14.17
CA SER A 23 32.32 -10.35 14.39
C SER A 23 31.28 -9.31 14.86
N GLY A 24 30.01 -9.68 15.05
CA GLY A 24 28.95 -8.72 15.37
C GLY A 24 28.92 -8.31 16.85
N ASN A 25 28.57 -7.05 17.11
CA ASN A 25 28.29 -6.56 18.47
C ASN A 25 26.79 -6.73 18.78
N THR A 26 26.44 -6.95 20.04
CA THR A 26 25.04 -6.94 20.56
C THR A 26 24.22 -5.71 20.17
N SER A 27 24.86 -4.61 19.76
CA SER A 27 24.20 -3.43 19.18
C SER A 27 23.53 -3.69 17.84
N ASP A 28 24.01 -4.67 17.06
CA ASP A 28 23.57 -4.89 15.68
C ASP A 28 22.16 -5.47 15.61
N PRO A 29 21.80 -6.47 16.45
CA PRO A 29 20.42 -6.93 16.56
C PRO A 29 19.43 -5.85 17.00
N ILE A 30 19.83 -5.00 17.96
CA ILE A 30 18.98 -3.90 18.43
C ILE A 30 18.73 -2.91 17.30
N ARG A 31 19.77 -2.58 16.53
CA ARG A 31 19.66 -1.69 15.37
C ARG A 31 18.78 -2.31 14.27
N ALA A 32 18.96 -3.59 14.00
CA ALA A 32 18.13 -4.34 13.06
C ALA A 32 16.65 -4.34 13.47
N ALA A 33 16.35 -4.52 14.75
CA ALA A 33 14.98 -4.44 15.26
C ALA A 33 14.38 -3.04 15.06
N ILE A 34 15.16 -1.98 15.29
CA ILE A 34 14.74 -0.61 15.00
C ILE A 34 14.52 -0.40 13.50
N TRP A 35 15.37 -0.95 12.62
CA TRP A 35 15.16 -0.87 11.17
C TRP A 35 13.89 -1.59 10.73
N ILE A 36 13.62 -2.80 11.23
CA ILE A 36 12.38 -3.51 10.91
C ILE A 36 11.17 -2.73 11.43
N TRP A 37 11.27 -2.18 12.64
CA TRP A 37 10.22 -1.36 13.23
C TRP A 37 9.98 -0.07 12.41
N LEU A 38 11.01 0.67 12.01
CA LEU A 38 10.88 1.84 11.13
C LEU A 38 10.36 1.46 9.73
N GLY A 39 10.78 0.31 9.20
CA GLY A 39 10.29 -0.24 7.95
C GLY A 39 8.79 -0.58 8.00
N SER A 40 8.28 -1.03 9.15
CA SER A 40 6.83 -1.22 9.37
C SER A 40 6.04 0.09 9.36
N HIS A 41 6.70 1.24 9.55
CA HIS A 41 6.11 2.58 9.36
C HIS A 41 6.34 3.13 7.95
N LEU A 42 6.84 2.31 7.03
CA LEU A 42 7.18 2.68 5.66
C LEU A 42 8.27 3.76 5.56
N VAL A 43 9.09 3.94 6.60
CA VAL A 43 10.19 4.91 6.59
C VAL A 43 11.25 4.45 5.58
N PRO A 44 11.63 5.29 4.59
CA PRO A 44 12.57 4.88 3.57
C PRO A 44 14.02 4.87 4.08
N PHE A 45 14.84 3.97 3.52
CA PHE A 45 16.25 3.82 3.87
C PHE A 45 17.15 4.11 2.66
N LYS A 46 18.28 4.75 2.92
CA LYS A 46 19.42 4.82 2.00
C LYS A 46 20.41 3.73 2.37
N LEU A 47 20.96 3.06 1.35
CA LEU A 47 21.89 1.96 1.52
C LEU A 47 23.23 2.32 0.87
N ALA A 48 24.33 2.03 1.56
CA ALA A 48 25.66 2.02 0.97
C ALA A 48 26.08 0.55 0.81
N LEU A 49 26.10 0.08 -0.43
CA LEU A 49 26.45 -1.31 -0.75
C LEU A 49 27.93 -1.36 -1.13
N THR A 50 28.70 -2.16 -0.37
CA THR A 50 30.17 -2.24 -0.47
C THR A 50 30.67 -2.84 -1.79
N SER A 51 29.86 -3.65 -2.46
CA SER A 51 30.28 -4.43 -3.63
C SER A 51 30.23 -3.68 -4.97
N ALA A 52 29.64 -2.48 -5.05
CA ALA A 52 29.38 -1.81 -6.32
C ALA A 52 29.67 -0.29 -6.37
N PHE A 53 30.18 0.31 -5.29
CA PHE A 53 30.33 1.78 -5.14
C PHE A 53 29.07 2.58 -5.54
N SER A 54 27.89 1.95 -5.50
CA SER A 54 26.62 2.54 -5.93
C SER A 54 25.69 2.71 -4.74
N THR A 55 25.05 3.88 -4.68
CA THR A 55 24.06 4.18 -3.64
C THR A 55 22.78 3.41 -3.90
N GLY A 56 22.40 2.56 -2.95
CA GLY A 56 21.17 1.80 -2.95
C GLY A 56 20.04 2.50 -2.18
N ALA A 57 18.81 1.99 -2.33
CA ALA A 57 17.67 2.47 -1.56
C ALA A 57 16.68 1.35 -1.26
N LEU A 58 16.06 1.40 -0.07
CA LEU A 58 14.95 0.54 0.32
C LEU A 58 13.75 1.44 0.62
N THR A 59 12.89 1.56 -0.38
CA THR A 59 11.67 2.41 -0.34
C THR A 59 10.42 1.63 -0.73
N PHE A 60 10.58 0.53 -1.48
CA PHE A 60 9.52 -0.47 -1.64
C PHE A 60 9.45 -1.30 -0.34
N LEU A 61 8.48 -0.96 0.52
CA LEU A 61 8.30 -1.52 1.87
C LEU A 61 6.93 -2.20 2.00
N PRO A 62 6.78 -3.18 2.91
CA PRO A 62 5.56 -3.97 3.00
C PRO A 62 4.42 -3.16 3.64
N ILE A 63 3.42 -2.79 2.85
CA ILE A 63 2.23 -2.08 3.33
C ILE A 63 1.51 -2.88 4.42
N GLY A 64 1.51 -4.22 4.32
CA GLY A 64 0.89 -5.09 5.32
C GLY A 64 1.51 -4.95 6.71
N ALA A 65 2.79 -4.57 6.81
CA ALA A 65 3.45 -4.35 8.10
C ALA A 65 2.89 -3.12 8.85
N LEU A 66 2.23 -2.20 8.15
CA LEU A 66 1.67 -0.97 8.72
C LEU A 66 0.59 -1.23 9.78
N ILE A 67 -0.08 -2.39 9.73
CA ILE A 67 -1.13 -2.75 10.69
C ILE A 67 -0.60 -2.81 12.12
N PHE A 68 0.65 -3.25 12.32
CA PHE A 68 1.24 -3.43 13.64
C PHE A 68 1.45 -2.09 14.38
N PRO A 69 2.19 -1.11 13.81
CA PRO A 69 2.31 0.18 14.47
C PRO A 69 0.98 0.93 14.56
N TRP A 70 0.10 0.80 13.56
CA TRP A 70 -1.21 1.43 13.60
C TRP A 70 -2.07 0.92 14.78
N LEU A 71 -2.15 -0.39 14.99
CA LEU A 71 -2.84 -0.99 16.14
C LEU A 71 -2.18 -0.62 17.47
N ALA A 72 -0.85 -0.56 17.51
CA ALA A 72 -0.10 -0.14 18.69
C ALA A 72 -0.42 1.31 19.09
N VAL A 73 -0.49 2.22 18.13
CA VAL A 73 -0.89 3.63 18.38
C VAL A 73 -2.37 3.72 18.75
N ARG A 74 -3.26 3.02 18.02
CA ARG A 74 -4.71 3.05 18.27
C ARG A 74 -5.07 2.53 19.67
N SER A 75 -4.44 1.44 20.10
CA SER A 75 -4.63 0.91 21.45
C SER A 75 -4.06 1.84 22.53
N GLY A 76 -2.90 2.46 22.29
CA GLY A 76 -2.33 3.48 23.16
C GLY A 76 -3.25 4.70 23.31
N PHE A 77 -3.78 5.19 22.20
CA PHE A 77 -4.72 6.30 22.16
C PHE A 77 -6.00 6.01 22.95
N ARG A 78 -6.63 4.84 22.74
CA ARG A 78 -7.86 4.46 23.47
C ARG A 78 -7.62 4.47 24.99
N ARG A 79 -6.57 3.79 25.46
CA ARG A 79 -6.22 3.77 26.89
C ARG A 79 -5.94 5.17 27.45
N ALA A 80 -5.20 6.00 26.72
CA ALA A 80 -4.90 7.36 27.17
C ALA A 80 -6.15 8.25 27.18
N SER A 81 -7.03 8.09 26.19
CA SER A 81 -8.30 8.82 26.09
C SER A 81 -9.23 8.49 27.26
N ASP A 82 -9.36 7.21 27.58
CA ASP A 82 -10.20 6.73 28.70
C ASP A 82 -9.63 7.18 30.04
N PHE A 83 -8.31 7.12 30.22
CA PHE A 83 -7.65 7.55 31.46
C PHE A 83 -7.75 9.06 31.69
N LEU A 84 -7.52 9.87 30.65
CA LEU A 84 -7.52 11.33 30.75
C LEU A 84 -8.93 11.94 30.66
N ASN A 85 -9.95 11.17 30.28
CA ASN A 85 -11.28 11.66 29.87
C ASN A 85 -11.20 12.85 28.88
N ASN A 86 -10.13 12.89 28.08
CA ASN A 86 -9.84 13.98 27.15
C ASN A 86 -9.26 13.43 25.85
N PRO A 87 -10.12 13.05 24.87
CA PRO A 87 -9.67 12.46 23.62
C PRO A 87 -8.74 13.37 22.82
N ARG A 88 -8.94 14.70 22.88
CA ARG A 88 -8.07 15.66 22.18
C ARG A 88 -6.68 15.71 22.81
N GLY A 89 -6.61 15.77 24.15
CA GLY A 89 -5.35 15.74 24.89
C GLY A 89 -4.60 14.42 24.68
N ALA A 90 -5.30 13.29 24.76
CA ALA A 90 -4.73 11.96 24.52
C ALA A 90 -4.17 11.83 23.09
N ARG A 91 -4.89 12.35 22.08
CA ARG A 91 -4.42 12.38 20.70
C ARG A 91 -3.11 13.16 20.57
N SER A 92 -3.06 14.40 21.06
CA SER A 92 -1.86 15.23 21.00
C SER A 92 -0.68 14.58 21.71
N PHE A 93 -0.90 14.03 22.90
CA PHE A 93 0.13 13.35 23.69
C PHE A 93 0.72 12.15 22.95
N ILE A 94 -0.13 11.23 22.47
CA ILE A 94 0.32 10.02 21.78
C ILE A 94 1.04 10.36 20.48
N VAL A 95 0.48 11.26 19.66
CA VAL A 95 1.07 11.63 18.36
C VAL A 95 2.42 12.32 18.56
N LEU A 96 2.55 13.22 19.54
CA LEU A 96 3.79 13.94 19.82
C LEU A 96 4.89 12.99 20.30
N TRP A 97 4.61 12.20 21.34
CA TRP A 97 5.63 11.32 21.93
C TRP A 97 6.01 10.17 21.02
N TYR A 98 5.05 9.57 20.31
CA TYR A 98 5.34 8.49 19.38
C TYR A 98 6.22 8.96 18.21
N THR A 99 5.93 10.15 17.66
CA THR A 99 6.77 10.80 16.63
C THR A 99 8.16 11.13 17.15
N ALA A 100 8.27 11.72 18.34
CA ALA A 100 9.55 12.09 18.93
C ALA A 100 10.44 10.86 19.17
N ILE A 101 9.87 9.79 19.75
CA ILE A 101 10.59 8.54 20.02
C ILE A 101 10.99 7.85 18.72
N ALA A 102 10.11 7.79 17.71
CA ALA A 102 10.44 7.18 16.43
C ALA A 102 11.57 7.93 15.70
N THR A 103 11.55 9.27 15.78
CA THR A 103 12.58 10.12 15.18
C THR A 103 13.92 9.93 15.90
N LEU A 104 13.91 9.89 17.23
CA LEU A 104 15.11 9.57 18.01
C LEU A 104 15.65 8.18 17.66
N ALA A 105 14.79 7.17 17.56
CA ALA A 105 15.18 5.82 17.16
C ALA A 105 15.81 5.79 15.76
N ALA A 106 15.29 6.56 14.79
CA ALA A 106 15.86 6.68 13.46
C ALA A 106 17.25 7.36 13.43
N VAL A 107 17.51 8.29 14.35
CA VAL A 107 18.84 8.91 14.53
C VAL A 107 19.81 7.92 15.17
N LEU A 108 19.39 7.24 16.24
CA LEU A 108 20.23 6.29 16.96
C LEU A 108 20.53 5.02 16.13
N ALA A 109 19.66 4.67 15.19
CA ALA A 109 19.82 3.49 14.34
C ALA A 109 20.59 3.73 13.04
N GLN A 110 21.19 4.90 12.84
CA GLN A 110 22.06 5.14 11.68
C GLN A 110 23.28 4.21 11.71
N SER A 111 23.69 3.67 10.56
CA SER A 111 24.98 2.98 10.38
C SER A 111 25.70 3.45 9.12
N GLU A 112 26.92 2.98 8.90
CA GLU A 112 27.67 3.27 7.67
C GLU A 112 26.91 2.80 6.43
N ASN A 113 26.33 1.59 6.50
CA ASN A 113 25.69 0.93 5.37
C ASN A 113 24.18 1.17 5.28
N ILE A 114 23.50 1.45 6.38
CA ILE A 114 22.03 1.55 6.44
C ILE A 114 21.64 2.84 7.15
N LYS A 115 20.98 3.73 6.40
CA LYS A 115 20.60 5.05 6.89
C LYS A 115 19.09 5.26 6.74
N PRO A 116 18.31 5.12 7.83
CA PRO A 116 16.91 5.56 7.85
C PRO A 116 16.79 7.04 7.49
N ASN A 117 15.77 7.44 6.75
CA ASN A 117 15.57 8.85 6.39
C ASN A 117 15.00 9.65 7.58
N ILE A 118 15.88 10.37 8.28
CA ILE A 118 15.53 11.16 9.47
C ILE A 118 14.56 12.30 9.18
N VAL A 119 14.56 12.86 7.97
CA VAL A 119 13.69 13.99 7.58
C VAL A 119 12.27 13.50 7.32
N LEU A 120 12.14 12.36 6.63
CA LEU A 120 10.82 11.78 6.33
C LEU A 120 10.24 11.00 7.50
N THR A 121 11.07 10.50 8.43
CA THR A 121 10.61 9.76 9.62
C THR A 121 9.47 10.47 10.35
N PRO A 122 9.61 11.72 10.84
CA PRO A 122 8.53 12.37 11.57
C PRO A 122 7.24 12.52 10.73
N ILE A 123 7.36 12.79 9.43
CA ILE A 123 6.21 12.94 8.53
C ILE A 123 5.40 11.64 8.45
N PHE A 124 6.09 10.52 8.21
CA PHE A 124 5.44 9.21 8.09
C PHE A 124 4.79 8.80 9.41
N ILE A 125 5.51 8.97 10.52
CA ILE A 125 5.02 8.62 11.86
C ILE A 125 3.81 9.48 12.25
N LEU A 126 3.84 10.78 11.94
CA LEU A 126 2.70 11.68 12.17
C LEU A 126 1.46 11.24 11.41
N VAL A 127 1.58 10.96 10.10
CA VAL A 127 0.44 10.53 9.28
C VAL A 127 -0.17 9.24 9.83
N ILE A 128 0.66 8.24 10.14
CA ILE A 128 0.21 6.95 10.69
C ILE A 128 -0.47 7.16 12.04
N SER A 129 0.16 7.93 12.93
CA SER A 129 -0.35 8.17 14.28
C SER A 129 -1.66 8.94 14.26
N LEU A 130 -1.77 9.98 13.43
CA LEU A 130 -3.01 10.72 13.26
C LEU A 130 -4.11 9.80 12.71
N SER A 131 -3.81 8.96 11.72
CA SER A 131 -4.79 8.02 11.16
C SER A 131 -5.30 7.03 12.22
N ALA A 132 -4.43 6.56 13.13
CA ALA A 132 -4.78 5.63 14.20
C ALA A 132 -5.71 6.24 15.27
N THR A 133 -5.80 7.57 15.33
CA THR A 133 -6.66 8.32 16.28
C THR A 133 -7.99 8.78 15.67
N ILE A 134 -8.26 8.45 14.41
CA ILE A 134 -9.52 8.79 13.74
C ILE A 134 -10.65 7.88 14.22
N ASP A 135 -11.81 8.47 14.49
CA ASP A 135 -13.05 7.71 14.67
C ASP A 135 -13.69 7.37 13.32
N TYR A 136 -13.38 6.16 12.83
CA TYR A 136 -13.92 5.63 11.58
C TYR A 136 -15.42 5.27 11.64
N GLN A 137 -16.05 5.30 12.83
CA GLN A 137 -17.49 5.03 12.97
C GLN A 137 -18.33 6.29 12.77
N ALA A 138 -17.71 7.48 12.71
CA ALA A 138 -18.41 8.73 12.48
C ALA A 138 -19.24 8.72 11.17
N SER A 139 -20.40 9.38 11.19
CA SER A 139 -21.31 9.48 10.05
C SER A 139 -20.65 10.06 8.78
N PHE A 140 -19.58 10.83 8.95
CA PHE A 140 -18.72 11.29 7.86
C PHE A 140 -18.29 10.15 6.94
N PHE A 141 -17.86 9.01 7.52
CA PHE A 141 -17.38 7.85 6.76
C PHE A 141 -18.48 7.05 6.07
N ALA A 142 -19.74 7.28 6.44
CA ALA A 142 -20.88 6.60 5.83
C ALA A 142 -20.96 6.79 4.31
N ARG A 143 -20.58 7.98 3.83
CA ARG A 143 -20.61 8.33 2.40
C ARG A 143 -19.58 7.59 1.56
N PHE A 144 -18.55 7.00 2.18
CA PHE A 144 -17.48 6.29 1.47
C PHE A 144 -17.64 4.77 1.50
N ARG A 145 -18.56 4.23 2.32
CA ARG A 145 -18.68 2.78 2.57
C ARG A 145 -18.76 1.95 1.29
N LEU A 146 -19.59 2.37 0.33
CA LEU A 146 -19.78 1.63 -0.92
C LEU A 146 -18.47 1.52 -1.69
N ILE A 147 -17.80 2.65 -1.94
CA ILE A 147 -16.52 2.67 -2.67
C ILE A 147 -15.44 1.90 -1.91
N THR A 148 -15.38 2.05 -0.59
CA THR A 148 -14.42 1.31 0.24
C THR A 148 -14.65 -0.19 0.18
N TYR A 149 -15.89 -0.66 0.31
CA TYR A 149 -16.21 -2.09 0.22
C TYR A 149 -15.95 -2.64 -1.19
N SER A 150 -16.31 -1.90 -2.23
CA SER A 150 -16.00 -2.28 -3.60
C SER A 150 -14.50 -2.40 -3.86
N PHE A 151 -13.70 -1.47 -3.34
CA PHE A 151 -12.24 -1.55 -3.41
C PHE A 151 -11.69 -2.77 -2.65
N LEU A 152 -12.21 -3.05 -1.45
CA LEU A 152 -11.84 -4.23 -0.67
C LEU A 152 -12.23 -5.53 -1.38
N THR A 153 -13.38 -5.57 -2.06
CA THR A 153 -13.79 -6.73 -2.88
C THR A 153 -12.84 -6.95 -4.05
N LEU A 154 -12.47 -5.89 -4.77
CA LEU A 154 -11.51 -5.98 -5.88
C LEU A 154 -10.13 -6.44 -5.40
N PHE A 155 -9.68 -5.88 -4.26
CA PHE A 155 -8.45 -6.29 -3.60
C PHE A 155 -8.48 -7.78 -3.20
N GLY A 156 -9.57 -8.23 -2.58
CA GLY A 156 -9.79 -9.62 -2.21
C GLY A 156 -9.84 -10.57 -3.41
N LEU A 157 -10.51 -10.18 -4.50
CA LEU A 157 -10.55 -10.95 -5.74
C LEU A 157 -9.15 -11.11 -6.34
N THR A 158 -8.37 -10.03 -6.34
CA THR A 158 -6.99 -10.05 -6.82
C THR A 158 -6.12 -10.99 -5.97
N MET A 159 -6.30 -10.97 -4.66
CA MET A 159 -5.65 -11.90 -3.74
C MET A 159 -5.99 -13.38 -4.03
N ILE A 160 -7.25 -13.67 -4.37
CA ILE A 160 -7.67 -15.02 -4.80
C ILE A 160 -6.98 -15.42 -6.10
N VAL A 161 -6.91 -14.52 -7.10
CA VAL A 161 -6.21 -14.77 -8.36
C VAL A 161 -4.73 -15.06 -8.13
N ILE A 162 -4.06 -14.28 -7.27
CA ILE A 162 -2.66 -14.52 -6.90
C ILE A 162 -2.50 -15.88 -6.20
N ALA A 163 -3.40 -16.24 -5.29
CA ALA A 163 -3.37 -17.53 -4.60
C ALA A 163 -3.52 -18.71 -5.58
N ILE A 164 -4.46 -18.61 -6.52
CA ILE A 164 -4.62 -19.61 -7.60
C ILE A 164 -3.34 -19.68 -8.43
N SER A 165 -2.76 -18.54 -8.82
CA SER A 165 -1.52 -18.51 -9.60
C SER A 165 -0.35 -19.17 -8.86
N LEU A 166 -0.20 -18.92 -7.56
CA LEU A 166 0.83 -19.57 -6.72
C LEU A 166 0.67 -21.09 -6.67
N ILE A 167 -0.57 -21.58 -6.60
CA ILE A 167 -0.85 -23.03 -6.60
C ILE A 167 -0.49 -23.63 -7.97
N LEU A 168 -0.90 -22.99 -9.06
CA LEU A 168 -0.61 -23.46 -10.41
C LEU A 168 0.89 -23.44 -10.73
N HIS A 169 1.63 -22.45 -10.22
CA HIS A 169 3.07 -22.29 -10.43
C HIS A 169 3.92 -22.79 -9.26
N PHE A 170 3.40 -23.69 -8.43
CA PHE A 170 4.05 -24.12 -7.18
C PHE A 170 5.48 -24.66 -7.39
N GLN A 171 5.77 -25.33 -8.52
CA GLN A 171 7.12 -25.84 -8.81
C GLN A 171 8.14 -24.72 -9.03
N ILE A 172 7.75 -23.62 -9.66
CA ILE A 172 8.61 -22.43 -9.85
C ILE A 172 8.84 -21.77 -8.49
N VAL A 173 7.76 -21.55 -7.72
CA VAL A 173 7.82 -20.98 -6.36
C VAL A 173 8.78 -21.77 -5.47
N LYS A 174 8.66 -23.11 -5.48
CA LYS A 174 9.55 -24.01 -4.75
C LYS A 174 11.01 -23.89 -5.20
N SER A 175 11.25 -23.87 -6.51
CA SER A 175 12.60 -23.76 -7.08
C SER A 175 13.28 -22.46 -6.66
N LEU A 176 12.55 -21.34 -6.71
CA LEU A 176 13.04 -20.03 -6.24
C LEU A 176 13.33 -20.04 -4.72
N ALA A 177 12.50 -20.73 -3.92
CA ALA A 177 12.72 -20.84 -2.48
C ALA A 177 13.97 -21.66 -2.13
N VAL A 178 14.25 -22.73 -2.90
CA VAL A 178 15.44 -23.56 -2.71
C VAL A 178 16.73 -22.80 -2.99
N VAL A 179 16.75 -21.88 -3.97
CA VAL A 179 17.94 -21.08 -4.29
C VAL A 179 18.38 -20.20 -3.12
N ILE A 180 17.46 -19.71 -2.30
CA ILE A 180 17.76 -18.80 -1.18
C ILE A 180 18.34 -19.57 0.03
N GLN A 181 18.08 -20.88 0.14
CA GLN A 181 18.48 -21.75 1.26
C GLN A 181 18.36 -21.09 2.66
N PRO A 182 17.21 -20.49 3.01
CA PRO A 182 17.13 -19.60 4.18
C PRO A 182 17.18 -20.31 5.55
N GLY A 183 17.40 -21.63 5.59
CA GLY A 183 17.20 -22.45 6.79
C GLY A 183 15.74 -22.42 7.29
N ILE A 184 15.45 -23.08 8.41
CA ILE A 184 14.09 -23.14 8.97
C ILE A 184 13.63 -21.74 9.41
N MET A 185 14.45 -21.05 10.21
CA MET A 185 14.07 -19.76 10.79
C MET A 185 14.01 -18.65 9.75
N GLY A 186 15.02 -18.56 8.88
CA GLY A 186 14.99 -17.60 7.78
C GLY A 186 13.83 -17.89 6.82
N GLY A 187 13.50 -19.17 6.58
CA GLY A 187 12.35 -19.57 5.77
C GLY A 187 11.02 -19.08 6.36
N LEU A 188 10.82 -19.21 7.67
CA LEU A 188 9.64 -18.69 8.37
C LEU A 188 9.57 -17.16 8.30
N LEU A 189 10.65 -16.46 8.62
CA LEU A 189 10.71 -14.99 8.59
C LEU A 189 10.50 -14.44 7.17
N PHE A 190 11.06 -15.11 6.16
CA PHE A 190 10.91 -14.73 4.77
C PHE A 190 9.50 -15.02 4.24
N THR A 191 8.87 -16.11 4.69
CA THR A 191 7.45 -16.37 4.42
C THR A 191 6.58 -15.29 5.05
N LEU A 192 6.82 -14.92 6.30
CA LEU A 192 6.12 -13.83 6.97
C LEU A 192 6.31 -12.51 6.22
N LEU A 193 7.53 -12.20 5.77
CA LEU A 193 7.81 -11.00 4.99
C LEU A 193 6.99 -10.99 3.68
N GLN A 194 6.95 -12.09 2.95
CA GLN A 194 6.12 -12.22 1.74
C GLN A 194 4.63 -12.01 2.03
N LEU A 195 4.12 -12.52 3.16
CA LEU A 195 2.75 -12.25 3.61
C LEU A 195 2.50 -10.75 3.85
N LEU A 196 3.47 -10.03 4.44
CA LEU A 196 3.36 -8.59 4.67
C LEU A 196 3.43 -7.76 3.37
N TYR A 197 4.01 -8.30 2.30
CA TYR A 197 4.01 -7.70 0.97
C TYR A 197 2.74 -8.01 0.15
N LEU A 198 1.86 -8.89 0.61
CA LEU A 198 0.61 -9.22 -0.11
C LEU A 198 -0.20 -7.98 -0.51
N PRO A 199 -0.34 -6.92 0.32
CA PRO A 199 -1.05 -5.72 -0.12
C PRO A 199 -0.37 -4.97 -1.27
N ASN A 200 0.96 -4.93 -1.31
CA ASN A 200 1.69 -4.36 -2.44
C ASN A 200 1.42 -5.17 -3.72
N ILE A 201 1.43 -6.50 -3.61
CA ILE A 201 1.23 -7.42 -4.73
C ILE A 201 -0.23 -7.40 -5.20
N ALA A 202 -1.20 -7.27 -4.30
CA ALA A 202 -2.61 -7.07 -4.66
C ALA A 202 -2.81 -5.77 -5.44
N LEU A 203 -2.16 -4.68 -5.03
CA LEU A 203 -2.20 -3.41 -5.78
C LEU A 203 -1.54 -3.55 -7.16
N ALA A 204 -0.44 -4.30 -7.26
CA ALA A 204 0.18 -4.65 -8.54
C ALA A 204 -0.75 -5.50 -9.41
N GLY A 205 -1.49 -6.45 -8.84
CA GLY A 205 -2.47 -7.26 -9.54
C GLY A 205 -3.68 -6.45 -10.01
N ILE A 206 -4.18 -5.49 -9.22
CA ILE A 206 -5.21 -4.56 -9.67
C ILE A 206 -4.70 -3.72 -10.85
N SER A 207 -3.48 -3.20 -10.74
CA SER A 207 -2.83 -2.43 -11.80
C SER A 207 -2.64 -3.26 -13.08
N TYR A 208 -2.27 -4.53 -12.94
CA TYR A 208 -2.18 -5.49 -14.04
C TYR A 208 -3.54 -5.70 -14.69
N LEU A 209 -4.57 -6.07 -13.93
CA LEU A 209 -5.93 -6.30 -14.43
C LEU A 209 -6.47 -5.08 -15.19
N PHE A 210 -6.24 -3.87 -14.68
CA PHE A 210 -6.67 -2.63 -15.30
C PHE A 210 -5.79 -2.14 -16.46
N GLY A 211 -4.73 -2.89 -16.80
CA GLY A 211 -3.86 -2.60 -17.93
C GLY A 211 -2.73 -1.60 -17.66
N THR A 212 -2.68 -0.98 -16.47
CA THR A 212 -1.62 -0.03 -16.12
C THR A 212 -0.29 -0.72 -15.84
N GLY A 213 -0.34 -1.99 -15.40
CA GLY A 213 0.82 -2.85 -15.20
C GLY A 213 1.69 -2.45 -14.00
N PHE A 214 2.84 -3.10 -13.87
CA PHE A 214 3.83 -2.83 -12.82
C PHE A 214 5.25 -3.16 -13.29
N SER A 215 6.25 -2.70 -12.54
CA SER A 215 7.67 -2.92 -12.82
C SER A 215 8.33 -3.72 -11.69
N LEU A 216 9.38 -4.46 -12.03
CA LEU A 216 10.23 -5.23 -11.12
C LEU A 216 11.73 -4.87 -11.29
N GLY A 217 12.01 -3.66 -11.80
CA GLY A 217 13.35 -3.21 -12.14
C GLY A 217 13.38 -2.35 -13.41
N LEU A 218 14.55 -1.81 -13.72
CA LEU A 218 14.78 -0.98 -14.90
C LEU A 218 14.41 -1.73 -16.18
N GLY A 219 13.66 -1.06 -17.06
CA GLY A 219 13.25 -1.61 -18.35
C GLY A 219 12.21 -2.73 -18.26
N THR A 220 11.62 -2.98 -17.08
CA THR A 220 10.57 -3.99 -16.93
C THR A 220 9.18 -3.38 -16.90
N HIS A 221 8.24 -4.00 -17.61
CA HIS A 221 6.83 -3.65 -17.57
C HIS A 221 5.98 -4.89 -17.79
N ILE A 222 5.13 -5.20 -16.81
CA ILE A 222 4.27 -6.37 -16.84
C ILE A 222 2.83 -5.88 -16.86
N SER A 223 2.13 -6.14 -17.96
CA SER A 223 0.72 -5.83 -18.20
C SER A 223 0.07 -6.95 -19.02
N PRO A 224 -1.27 -7.01 -19.11
CA PRO A 224 -1.95 -8.06 -19.88
C PRO A 224 -1.61 -8.07 -21.36
N THR A 225 -1.04 -6.98 -21.90
CA THR A 225 -0.73 -6.80 -23.32
C THR A 225 0.76 -6.67 -23.60
N ASN A 226 1.61 -6.65 -22.57
CA ASN A 226 3.05 -6.47 -22.73
C ASN A 226 3.77 -7.07 -21.51
N ILE A 227 4.72 -7.98 -21.74
CA ILE A 227 5.52 -8.63 -20.69
C ILE A 227 7.01 -8.45 -21.02
N ASP A 228 7.59 -7.39 -20.47
CA ASP A 228 9.02 -7.10 -20.57
C ASP A 228 9.70 -7.47 -19.24
N VAL A 229 10.32 -8.64 -19.19
CA VAL A 229 11.10 -9.11 -18.02
C VAL A 229 12.39 -9.78 -18.51
N SER A 230 13.54 -9.19 -18.17
CA SER A 230 14.85 -9.73 -18.57
C SER A 230 15.30 -10.92 -17.71
N SER A 231 15.01 -10.87 -16.41
CA SER A 231 15.29 -11.96 -15.47
C SER A 231 14.38 -11.86 -14.24
N LEU A 232 14.02 -13.00 -13.66
CA LEU A 232 13.19 -13.05 -12.47
C LEU A 232 14.07 -13.05 -11.21
N PRO A 233 13.89 -12.08 -10.29
CA PRO A 233 14.56 -12.14 -8.99
C PRO A 233 14.20 -13.43 -8.24
N ALA A 234 15.15 -13.98 -7.47
CA ALA A 234 14.94 -15.15 -6.63
C ALA A 234 14.04 -14.81 -5.41
N ILE A 235 12.77 -14.48 -5.67
CA ILE A 235 11.74 -14.20 -4.67
C ILE A 235 10.55 -15.12 -4.98
N PRO A 236 10.22 -16.10 -4.12
CA PRO A 236 9.26 -17.16 -4.42
C PRO A 236 7.88 -16.66 -4.87
N ILE A 237 7.36 -15.60 -4.25
CA ILE A 237 6.06 -15.05 -4.62
C ILE A 237 6.00 -14.51 -6.06
N LEU A 238 7.15 -14.15 -6.65
CA LEU A 238 7.22 -13.74 -8.06
C LEU A 238 7.06 -14.93 -9.02
N GLY A 239 7.07 -16.18 -8.52
CA GLY A 239 6.65 -17.34 -9.31
C GLY A 239 5.19 -17.29 -9.76
N ALA A 240 4.36 -16.41 -9.17
CA ALA A 240 2.96 -16.22 -9.57
C ALA A 240 2.77 -15.26 -10.77
N LEU A 241 3.85 -14.73 -11.33
CA LEU A 241 3.77 -13.81 -12.47
C LEU A 241 3.19 -14.49 -13.72
N PRO A 242 2.47 -13.72 -14.57
CA PRO A 242 2.00 -14.23 -15.85
C PRO A 242 3.19 -14.60 -16.76
N THR A 243 3.05 -15.71 -17.48
CA THR A 243 4.07 -16.22 -18.42
C THR A 243 3.75 -15.92 -19.88
N SER A 244 2.53 -15.46 -20.17
CA SER A 244 2.11 -15.04 -21.51
C SER A 244 1.11 -13.90 -21.44
N GLU A 245 0.95 -13.19 -22.56
CA GLU A 245 0.00 -12.09 -22.68
C GLU A 245 -1.45 -12.59 -22.63
N HIS A 246 -2.30 -11.84 -21.93
CA HIS A 246 -3.72 -12.14 -21.75
C HIS A 246 -4.59 -10.88 -21.91
N PRO A 247 -4.70 -10.31 -23.12
CA PRO A 247 -5.39 -9.03 -23.35
C PRO A 247 -6.85 -9.00 -22.87
N LEU A 248 -7.53 -10.14 -22.86
CA LEU A 248 -8.92 -10.27 -22.37
C LEU A 248 -9.08 -9.88 -20.89
N LEU A 249 -8.01 -9.92 -20.08
CA LEU A 249 -8.05 -9.48 -18.68
C LEU A 249 -8.35 -7.97 -18.53
N LEU A 250 -8.16 -7.17 -19.58
CA LEU A 250 -8.56 -5.76 -19.61
C LEU A 250 -10.08 -5.57 -19.44
N LEU A 251 -10.89 -6.60 -19.71
CA LEU A 251 -12.33 -6.58 -19.42
C LEU A 251 -12.61 -6.36 -17.92
N SER A 252 -11.65 -6.61 -17.04
CA SER A 252 -11.77 -6.30 -15.60
C SER A 252 -11.99 -4.80 -15.33
N LEU A 253 -11.65 -3.90 -16.26
CA LEU A 253 -12.01 -2.47 -16.18
C LEU A 253 -13.54 -2.24 -16.09
N ILE A 254 -14.34 -3.18 -16.62
CA ILE A 254 -15.79 -3.16 -16.48
C ILE A 254 -16.18 -3.22 -14.99
N ALA A 255 -15.44 -3.96 -14.15
CA ALA A 255 -15.70 -3.99 -12.72
C ALA A 255 -15.51 -2.60 -12.08
N ALA A 256 -14.46 -1.86 -12.45
CA ALA A 256 -14.24 -0.48 -11.98
C ALA A 256 -15.39 0.45 -12.42
N LEU A 257 -15.82 0.33 -13.68
CA LEU A 257 -16.97 1.08 -14.21
C LEU A 257 -18.26 0.77 -13.43
N LEU A 258 -18.53 -0.51 -13.16
CA LEU A 258 -19.71 -0.95 -12.42
C LEU A 258 -19.71 -0.40 -10.98
N ILE A 259 -18.57 -0.41 -10.29
CA ILE A 259 -18.44 0.15 -8.93
C ILE A 259 -18.84 1.62 -8.91
N VAL A 260 -18.29 2.40 -9.85
CA VAL A 260 -18.59 3.82 -10.00
C VAL A 260 -20.07 4.04 -10.34
N LEU A 261 -20.62 3.27 -11.28
CA LEU A 261 -22.01 3.37 -11.70
C LEU A 261 -22.98 3.06 -10.55
N LEU A 262 -22.73 1.99 -9.79
CA LEU A 262 -23.55 1.62 -8.63
C LEU A 262 -23.51 2.72 -7.55
N ASN A 263 -22.36 3.34 -7.31
CA ASN A 263 -22.25 4.49 -6.41
C ASN A 263 -23.11 5.66 -6.88
N GLN A 264 -23.05 5.98 -8.17
CA GLN A 264 -23.86 7.08 -8.73
C GLN A 264 -25.36 6.77 -8.69
N LEU A 265 -25.76 5.53 -9.01
CA LEU A 265 -27.15 5.09 -8.92
C LEU A 265 -27.69 5.18 -7.49
N ALA A 266 -26.89 4.81 -6.49
CA ALA A 266 -27.26 4.98 -5.08
C ALA A 266 -27.53 6.47 -4.75
N ILE A 267 -26.65 7.38 -5.18
CA ILE A 267 -26.83 8.83 -4.98
C ILE A 267 -28.07 9.34 -5.71
N PHE A 268 -28.31 8.89 -6.95
CA PHE A 268 -29.48 9.31 -7.73
C PHE A 268 -30.80 8.85 -7.14
N ARG A 269 -30.84 7.70 -6.45
CA ARG A 269 -32.03 7.21 -5.75
C ARG A 269 -32.28 7.95 -4.43
N SER A 270 -31.25 8.50 -3.80
CA SER A 270 -31.37 9.19 -2.51
C SER A 270 -31.66 10.68 -2.62
N PHE A 271 -31.34 11.31 -3.75
CA PHE A 271 -31.47 12.76 -3.91
C PHE A 271 -32.07 13.09 -5.27
N ASP A 272 -32.95 14.08 -5.34
CA ASP A 272 -33.59 14.50 -6.59
C ASP A 272 -32.97 15.76 -7.21
N SER A 273 -32.48 16.67 -6.38
CA SER A 273 -31.94 17.93 -6.86
C SER A 273 -30.54 17.75 -7.49
N PHE A 274 -30.34 18.39 -8.64
CA PHE A 274 -29.08 18.32 -9.38
C PHE A 274 -27.88 18.77 -8.53
N LYS A 275 -28.02 19.89 -7.81
CA LYS A 275 -26.94 20.48 -7.01
C LYS A 275 -26.51 19.55 -5.86
N VAL A 276 -27.47 18.87 -5.23
CA VAL A 276 -27.16 17.91 -4.15
C VAL A 276 -26.50 16.65 -4.72
N ARG A 277 -27.00 16.11 -5.84
CA ARG A 277 -26.36 14.97 -6.55
C ARG A 277 -24.91 15.28 -6.90
N GLN A 278 -24.66 16.45 -7.51
CA GLN A 278 -23.32 16.90 -7.88
C GLN A 278 -22.40 16.97 -6.66
N ASN A 279 -22.85 17.60 -5.58
CA ASN A 279 -22.07 17.72 -4.35
C ASN A 279 -21.77 16.36 -3.70
N GLN A 280 -22.74 15.43 -3.68
CA GLN A 280 -22.55 14.10 -3.10
C GLN A 280 -21.60 13.24 -3.93
N ILE A 281 -21.65 13.33 -5.26
CA ILE A 281 -20.71 12.65 -6.15
C ILE A 281 -19.28 13.17 -5.91
N ILE A 282 -19.09 14.49 -5.89
CA ILE A 282 -17.79 15.13 -5.62
C ILE A 282 -17.27 14.69 -4.24
N ALA A 283 -18.12 14.78 -3.22
CA ALA A 283 -17.74 14.47 -1.84
C ALA A 283 -17.49 12.97 -1.58
N SER A 284 -18.05 12.07 -2.38
CA SER A 284 -17.85 10.61 -2.23
C SER A 284 -16.68 10.09 -3.06
N VAL A 285 -16.37 10.70 -4.21
CA VAL A 285 -15.40 10.12 -5.15
C VAL A 285 -14.03 10.80 -5.15
N ILE A 286 -13.96 12.12 -4.98
CA ILE A 286 -12.67 12.81 -4.99
C ILE A 286 -11.76 12.33 -3.85
N PRO A 287 -12.22 12.21 -2.59
CA PRO A 287 -11.33 11.80 -1.51
C PRO A 287 -10.73 10.39 -1.69
N PRO A 288 -11.49 9.35 -2.09
CA PRO A 288 -10.90 8.05 -2.42
C PRO A 288 -9.88 8.08 -3.55
N ILE A 289 -10.10 8.84 -4.63
CA ILE A 289 -9.13 8.98 -5.73
C ILE A 289 -7.84 9.63 -5.21
N LEU A 290 -7.97 10.69 -4.40
CA LEU A 290 -6.81 11.34 -3.78
C LEU A 290 -6.08 10.41 -2.82
N LEU A 291 -6.79 9.49 -2.16
CA LEU A 291 -6.20 8.50 -1.26
C LEU A 291 -5.50 7.36 -2.02
N LEU A 292 -5.91 7.05 -3.25
CA LEU A 292 -5.22 6.05 -4.08
C LEU A 292 -3.81 6.49 -4.46
N ILE A 293 -3.54 7.78 -4.65
CA ILE A 293 -2.21 8.31 -4.97
C ILE A 293 -1.15 7.89 -3.93
N PRO A 294 -1.31 8.21 -2.62
CA PRO A 294 -0.34 7.79 -1.61
C PRO A 294 -0.32 6.27 -1.42
N ILE A 295 -1.45 5.57 -1.54
CA ILE A 295 -1.48 4.09 -1.48
C ILE A 295 -0.62 3.50 -2.61
N SER A 296 -0.77 4.01 -3.83
CA SER A 296 0.02 3.59 -4.99
C SER A 296 1.49 3.97 -4.88
N TYR A 297 1.78 5.15 -4.33
CA TYR A 297 3.15 5.55 -4.02
C TYR A 297 3.83 4.57 -3.06
N PHE A 298 3.17 4.19 -1.95
CA PHE A 298 3.71 3.20 -1.01
C PHE A 298 3.78 1.78 -1.57
N ALA A 299 2.97 1.47 -2.58
CA ALA A 299 3.04 0.21 -3.32
C ALA A 299 4.12 0.22 -4.41
N SER A 300 5.00 1.22 -4.40
CA SER A 300 6.06 1.43 -5.38
C SER A 300 7.34 1.88 -4.69
N GLY A 301 8.48 1.73 -5.36
CA GLY A 301 9.74 2.27 -4.88
C GLY A 301 10.95 1.66 -5.54
N LYS A 302 12.03 1.63 -4.77
CA LYS A 302 13.35 1.08 -5.12
C LYS A 302 13.68 -0.02 -4.13
N LEU A 303 14.33 -1.07 -4.64
CA LEU A 303 14.69 -2.25 -3.86
C LEU A 303 16.18 -2.56 -4.00
N LEU A 304 16.97 -2.17 -3.00
CA LEU A 304 18.41 -2.47 -2.88
C LEU A 304 19.30 -1.75 -3.92
N THR A 305 19.22 -2.09 -5.21
CA THR A 305 20.16 -1.62 -6.24
C THR A 305 19.50 -0.66 -7.24
N HIS A 306 20.32 -0.05 -8.10
CA HIS A 306 19.84 0.80 -9.19
C HIS A 306 18.99 0.02 -10.21
N ASP A 307 19.37 -1.23 -10.50
CA ASP A 307 18.64 -2.07 -11.47
C ASP A 307 17.25 -2.48 -10.99
N MET A 308 17.02 -2.43 -9.68
CA MET A 308 15.74 -2.71 -9.04
C MET A 308 14.99 -1.41 -8.70
N SER A 309 14.92 -0.50 -9.68
CA SER A 309 14.23 0.78 -9.58
C SER A 309 13.67 1.18 -10.95
N PRO A 310 12.34 1.20 -11.17
CA PRO A 310 11.28 1.09 -10.16
C PRO A 310 10.80 -0.35 -9.93
N VAL A 311 10.31 -0.60 -8.72
CA VAL A 311 9.58 -1.81 -8.32
C VAL A 311 8.18 -1.42 -7.87
N GLY A 312 7.16 -2.16 -8.31
CA GLY A 312 5.76 -1.91 -7.98
C GLY A 312 5.00 -1.12 -9.06
N ILE A 313 3.93 -0.44 -8.67
CA ILE A 313 3.03 0.25 -9.60
C ILE A 313 3.43 1.71 -9.83
N ALA A 314 3.06 2.29 -10.97
CA ALA A 314 3.20 3.73 -11.15
C ALA A 314 2.24 4.48 -10.21
N TRP A 315 2.78 5.42 -9.43
CA TRP A 315 2.07 6.10 -8.33
C TRP A 315 0.81 6.87 -8.76
N TRP A 316 0.72 7.30 -10.03
CA TRP A 316 -0.39 8.10 -10.54
C TRP A 316 -1.34 7.34 -11.49
N TYR A 317 -0.85 6.34 -12.21
CA TYR A 317 -1.62 5.69 -13.30
C TYR A 317 -2.94 5.09 -12.81
N LEU A 318 -2.89 4.33 -11.72
CA LEU A 318 -4.08 3.69 -11.17
C LEU A 318 -5.14 4.74 -10.78
N SER A 319 -4.72 5.81 -10.11
CA SER A 319 -5.60 6.92 -9.73
C SER A 319 -6.16 7.65 -10.96
N ALA A 320 -5.37 7.83 -12.02
CA ALA A 320 -5.80 8.43 -13.26
C ALA A 320 -6.85 7.58 -14.00
N VAL A 321 -6.71 6.25 -14.00
CA VAL A 321 -7.72 5.34 -14.57
C VAL A 321 -9.06 5.48 -13.82
N PHE A 322 -9.04 5.41 -12.48
CA PHE A 322 -10.26 5.61 -11.68
C PHE A 322 -10.88 6.99 -11.90
N MET A 323 -10.06 8.04 -12.03
CA MET A 323 -10.53 9.39 -12.37
C MET A 323 -11.18 9.44 -13.76
N GLY A 324 -10.56 8.83 -14.77
CA GLY A 324 -11.09 8.78 -16.13
C GLY A 324 -12.45 8.06 -16.19
N VAL A 325 -12.54 6.88 -15.56
CA VAL A 325 -13.80 6.13 -15.43
C VAL A 325 -14.87 7.00 -14.74
N GLN A 326 -14.52 7.65 -13.63
CA GLN A 326 -15.43 8.54 -12.91
C GLN A 326 -15.94 9.69 -13.78
N LEU A 327 -15.06 10.38 -14.49
CA LEU A 327 -15.42 11.51 -15.34
C LEU A 327 -16.41 11.09 -16.42
N ILE A 328 -16.16 9.96 -17.09
CA ILE A 328 -17.06 9.40 -18.10
C ILE A 328 -18.44 9.13 -17.50
N THR A 329 -18.50 8.44 -16.36
CA THR A 329 -19.79 8.10 -15.75
C THR A 329 -20.54 9.35 -15.27
N VAL A 330 -19.87 10.36 -14.74
CA VAL A 330 -20.52 11.62 -14.33
C VAL A 330 -21.05 12.41 -15.53
N VAL A 331 -20.29 12.50 -16.62
CA VAL A 331 -20.74 13.19 -17.84
C VAL A 331 -22.00 12.52 -18.37
N ILE A 332 -21.98 11.20 -18.51
CA ILE A 332 -23.10 10.42 -19.06
C ILE A 332 -24.29 10.39 -18.09
N GLY A 333 -24.06 10.15 -16.80
CA GLY A 333 -25.11 9.94 -15.81
C GLY A 333 -25.74 11.21 -15.25
N LEU A 334 -24.99 12.31 -15.15
CA LEU A 334 -25.45 13.54 -14.50
C LEU A 334 -25.66 14.69 -15.49
N TYR A 335 -24.67 15.00 -16.33
CA TYR A 335 -24.69 16.21 -17.15
C TYR A 335 -25.48 16.05 -18.46
N ILE A 336 -25.33 14.94 -19.19
CA ILE A 336 -26.10 14.69 -20.42
C ILE A 336 -27.61 14.75 -20.16
N PRO A 337 -28.19 14.07 -19.15
CA PRO A 337 -29.62 14.14 -18.88
C PRO A 337 -30.11 15.55 -18.52
N LYS A 338 -29.28 16.35 -17.83
CA LYS A 338 -29.62 17.75 -17.54
C LYS A 338 -29.65 18.59 -18.82
N LEU A 339 -28.64 18.45 -19.69
CA LEU A 339 -28.60 19.15 -20.98
C LEU A 339 -29.82 18.80 -21.84
N ILE A 340 -30.20 17.52 -21.90
CA ILE A 340 -31.40 17.08 -22.63
C ILE A 340 -32.66 17.72 -22.05
N LYS A 341 -32.81 17.78 -20.72
CA LYS A 341 -33.96 18.45 -20.07
C LYS A 341 -34.02 19.94 -20.39
N VAL A 342 -32.88 20.64 -20.32
CA VAL A 342 -32.79 22.08 -20.66
C VAL A 342 -33.13 22.33 -22.13
N ALA A 343 -32.59 21.52 -23.04
CA ALA A 343 -32.87 21.63 -24.47
C ALA A 343 -34.34 21.38 -24.80
N LYS A 344 -35.00 20.44 -24.10
CA LYS A 344 -36.45 20.20 -24.25
C LYS A 344 -37.29 21.35 -23.73
N ALA A 345 -36.92 21.95 -22.60
CA ALA A 345 -37.63 23.10 -22.03
C ALA A 345 -37.54 24.34 -22.96
N HIS A 346 -36.37 24.60 -23.54
CA HIS A 346 -36.21 25.71 -24.48
C HIS A 346 -37.04 25.52 -25.76
N LYS A 347 -37.18 24.27 -26.25
CA LYS A 347 -38.04 23.96 -27.41
C LYS A 347 -39.54 24.11 -27.15
N SER A 348 -39.99 24.03 -25.90
CA SER A 348 -41.41 24.23 -25.57
C SER A 348 -41.80 25.70 -25.37
N GLU A 349 -40.82 26.61 -25.28
CA GLU A 349 -41.03 28.06 -25.14
C GLU A 349 -41.04 28.79 -26.50
N LEU A 350 -40.65 28.11 -27.58
CA LEU A 350 -40.67 28.59 -28.96
C LEU A 350 -41.93 28.11 -29.69
#